data_AF-U5S5G7-F1
#
_entry.id   AF-U5S5G7-F1
#
_cell.length_a   1.000
_cell.length_b   1.000
_cell.length_c   1.000
_cell.angle_alpha   90.00
_cell.angle_beta   90.00
_cell.angle_gamma   90.00
#
_symmetry.space_group_name_H-M   'P 1'
#
loop_
_entity.id
_entity.type
_entity.pdbx_description
1 polymer ?
#
loop_
_entity_poly.entity_id
_entity_poly.type
_entity_poly.pdbx_seq_one_letter_code
_entity_poly.pdbx_strand_id
1 'polypeptide(L)'
;MFFNGPPMAYGFEDCDNGYVTDTHFIIPNKARWVVTYTTPMPKEMYRTAPSGVCYAANMSRYRLNQEPMACVQKFLLGLGYQGLQFAPWPNGICPSPAVATLPSL
;
A
#
# COMPACT_ATOMS: atom_id res chain seq x y z
N MET A 1 -15.53 -7.49 -3.18
CA MET A 1 -16.25 -6.40 -2.50
C MET A 1 -16.17 -5.20 -3.42
N PHE A 2 -17.28 -4.84 -4.07
CA PHE A 2 -17.31 -3.67 -4.95
C PHE A 2 -17.51 -2.43 -4.08
N PHE A 3 -16.51 -1.55 -4.02
CA PHE A 3 -16.61 -0.29 -3.30
C PHE A 3 -17.47 0.66 -4.15
N ASN A 4 -18.71 0.88 -3.72
CA ASN A 4 -19.77 1.59 -4.46
C ASN A 4 -19.77 3.11 -4.19
N GLY A 5 -18.65 3.67 -3.71
CA GLY A 5 -18.48 5.10 -3.48
C GLY A 5 -17.86 5.80 -4.69
N PRO A 6 -18.09 7.12 -4.88
CA PRO A 6 -17.36 7.88 -5.88
C PRO A 6 -15.84 7.74 -5.65
N PRO A 7 -15.02 7.70 -6.71
CA PRO A 7 -13.57 7.63 -6.56
C PRO A 7 -13.09 8.86 -5.79
N MET A 8 -12.48 8.64 -4.63
CA MET A 8 -11.91 9.71 -3.83
C MET A 8 -10.56 10.13 -4.41
N ALA A 9 -10.34 11.44 -4.50
CA ALA A 9 -9.11 12.01 -5.05
C ALA A 9 -8.02 12.12 -3.96
N TYR A 10 -6.76 12.22 -4.38
CA TYR A 10 -5.66 12.53 -3.47
C TYR A 10 -5.41 14.04 -3.44
N GLY A 11 -5.34 14.61 -2.25
CA GLY A 11 -5.00 16.02 -2.01
C GLY A 11 -3.75 16.15 -1.15
N PHE A 12 -3.03 17.26 -1.31
CA PHE A 12 -1.90 17.61 -0.46
C PHE A 12 -2.20 18.91 0.27
N GLU A 13 -2.02 18.91 1.59
CA GLU A 13 -2.32 20.07 2.44
C GLU A 13 -1.22 20.29 3.49
N ASP A 14 -1.09 21.52 3.97
CA ASP A 14 -0.21 21.84 5.09
C ASP A 14 -0.92 21.53 6.42
N CYS A 15 -0.84 20.27 6.83
CA CYS A 15 -1.50 19.75 8.02
C CYS A 15 -0.58 18.82 8.80
N ASP A 16 -0.93 18.55 10.06
CA ASP A 16 -0.09 17.73 10.92
C ASP A 16 -0.23 16.23 10.70
N ASN A 17 -1.42 15.77 10.31
CA ASN A 17 -1.73 14.37 10.10
C ASN A 17 -2.60 14.24 8.85
N GLY A 18 -2.40 13.18 8.09
CA GLY A 18 -3.28 12.79 7.00
C GLY A 18 -4.62 12.29 7.53
N TYR A 19 -5.68 12.60 6.78
CA TYR A 19 -7.06 12.25 7.12
C TYR A 19 -7.87 11.98 5.86
N VAL A 20 -9.10 11.51 6.06
CA VAL A 20 -10.04 11.18 4.99
C VAL A 20 -11.24 12.11 5.10
N THR A 21 -11.69 12.66 3.98
CA THR A 21 -12.95 13.39 3.85
C THR A 21 -13.94 12.57 3.02
N ASP A 22 -15.14 13.10 2.81
CA ASP A 22 -16.14 12.45 1.96
C ASP A 22 -15.70 12.31 0.48
N THR A 23 -14.68 13.06 0.07
CA THR A 23 -14.24 13.17 -1.33
C THR A 23 -12.75 12.99 -1.55
N HIS A 24 -11.91 13.10 -0.52
CA HIS A 24 -10.45 13.12 -0.65
C HIS A 24 -9.72 12.31 0.42
N PHE A 25 -8.58 11.75 0.02
CA PHE A 25 -7.49 11.35 0.91
C PHE A 25 -6.48 12.49 0.99
N ILE A 26 -6.31 13.09 2.18
CA ILE A 26 -5.40 14.21 2.38
C ILE A 26 -4.04 13.69 2.88
N ILE A 27 -2.99 14.03 2.15
CA ILE A 27 -1.59 13.73 2.48
C ILE A 27 -0.92 15.03 2.99
N PRO A 28 -0.31 15.02 4.18
CA PRO A 28 0.45 16.16 4.66
C PRO A 28 1.64 16.49 3.77
N ASN A 29 1.89 17.77 3.50
CA ASN A 29 3.08 18.23 2.77
C ASN A 29 4.41 17.80 3.44
N LYS A 30 4.39 17.53 4.75
CA LYS A 30 5.54 17.01 5.49
C LYS A 30 5.78 15.50 5.30
N ALA A 31 4.87 14.76 4.66
CA ALA A 31 5.05 13.35 4.32
C ALA A 31 5.99 13.19 3.11
N ARG A 32 7.31 13.25 3.36
CA ARG A 32 8.36 13.30 2.31
C ARG A 32 8.96 11.95 1.93
N TRP A 33 8.64 10.91 2.69
CA TRP A 33 9.32 9.61 2.59
C TRP A 33 8.33 8.51 2.27
N VAL A 34 8.77 7.57 1.44
CA VAL A 34 8.04 6.34 1.12
C VAL A 34 8.88 5.16 1.59
N VAL A 35 8.28 4.29 2.40
CA VAL A 35 8.91 3.04 2.82
C VAL A 35 8.51 1.96 1.81
N THR A 36 9.49 1.40 1.12
CA THR A 36 9.27 0.33 0.15
C THR A 36 9.88 -0.98 0.62
N TYR A 37 9.16 -2.08 0.43
CA TYR A 37 9.62 -3.43 0.71
C TYR A 37 9.01 -4.39 -0.31
N THR A 38 9.61 -5.58 -0.44
CA THR A 38 9.12 -6.63 -1.32
C THR A 38 8.68 -7.85 -0.52
N THR A 39 7.59 -8.47 -0.94
CA THR A 39 7.10 -9.73 -0.37
C THR A 39 7.29 -10.81 -1.44
N PRO A 40 8.13 -11.83 -1.19
CA PRO A 40 8.40 -12.87 -2.18
C PRO A 40 7.15 -13.71 -2.45
N MET A 41 6.99 -14.12 -3.71
CA MET A 41 5.96 -15.06 -4.12
C MET A 41 6.57 -16.47 -4.27
N PRO A 42 5.86 -17.55 -3.91
CA PRO A 42 6.34 -18.92 -4.10
C PRO A 42 6.60 -19.22 -5.58
N LYS A 43 7.87 -19.42 -5.94
CA LYS A 43 8.31 -19.59 -7.34
C LYS A 43 7.66 -20.81 -8.01
N GLU A 44 7.68 -21.97 -7.35
CA GLU A 44 7.16 -23.21 -7.94
C GLU A 44 5.66 -23.14 -8.23
N MET A 45 4.89 -22.55 -7.32
CA MET A 45 3.47 -22.34 -7.54
C MET A 45 3.21 -21.36 -8.67
N TYR A 46 4.00 -20.28 -8.78
CA TYR A 46 3.86 -19.31 -9.86
C TYR A 46 4.14 -19.90 -11.25
N ARG A 47 5.10 -20.82 -11.37
CA ARG A 47 5.45 -21.48 -12.65
C ARG A 47 4.31 -22.30 -13.25
N THR A 48 3.28 -22.61 -12.46
CA THR A 48 2.09 -23.30 -12.94
C THR A 48 1.10 -22.38 -13.66
N ALA A 49 1.47 -21.12 -13.93
CA ALA A 49 0.62 -20.19 -14.65
C ALA A 49 0.33 -20.68 -16.09
N PRO A 50 -0.93 -20.57 -16.56
CA PRO A 50 -2.13 -20.21 -15.81
C PRO A 50 -2.71 -21.41 -15.04
N SER A 51 -2.91 -21.27 -13.72
CA SER A 51 -3.63 -22.27 -12.94
C SER A 51 -4.18 -21.71 -11.62
N GLY A 52 -5.05 -22.48 -10.97
CA GLY A 52 -5.51 -22.18 -9.61
C GLY A 52 -4.38 -22.16 -8.57
N VAL A 53 -3.29 -22.92 -8.79
CA VAL A 53 -2.12 -22.93 -7.91
C VAL A 53 -1.35 -21.61 -8.01
N CYS A 54 -1.17 -21.09 -9.23
CA CYS A 54 -0.61 -19.75 -9.44
C CYS A 54 -1.49 -18.66 -8.79
N TYR A 55 -2.82 -18.76 -8.92
CA TYR A 55 -3.74 -17.82 -8.27
C TYR A 55 -3.61 -17.86 -6.73
N ALA A 56 -3.54 -19.06 -6.15
CA ALA A 56 -3.34 -19.23 -4.71
C ALA A 56 -2.01 -18.64 -4.21
N ALA A 57 -0.94 -18.74 -5.01
CA ALA A 57 0.34 -18.10 -4.70
C ALA A 57 0.21 -16.56 -4.66
N ASN A 58 -0.48 -15.98 -5.64
CA ASN A 58 -0.72 -14.53 -5.68
C ASN A 58 -1.53 -14.05 -4.45
N MET A 59 -2.63 -14.74 -4.13
CA MET A 59 -3.46 -14.40 -2.97
C MET A 59 -2.70 -14.54 -1.64
N SER A 60 -1.89 -15.59 -1.51
CA SER A 60 -1.06 -15.80 -0.31
C SER A 60 -0.05 -14.67 -0.10
N ARG A 61 0.55 -14.17 -1.19
CA ARG A 61 1.47 -13.03 -1.15
C ARG A 61 0.78 -11.73 -0.72
N TYR A 62 -0.43 -11.44 -1.20
CA TYR A 62 -1.20 -10.26 -0.75
C TYR A 62 -1.56 -10.33 0.74
N ARG A 63 -1.90 -11.53 1.24
CA ARG A 63 -2.15 -11.76 2.67
C ARG A 63 -0.89 -11.50 3.50
N LEU A 64 0.24 -12.10 3.10
CA LEU A 64 1.52 -11.89 3.79
C LEU A 64 1.97 -10.43 3.78
N ASN A 65 1.62 -9.68 2.74
CA ASN A 65 1.96 -8.25 2.64
C ASN A 65 1.26 -7.38 3.69
N GLN A 66 0.18 -7.84 4.32
CA GLN A 66 -0.54 -7.06 5.33
C GLN A 66 0.23 -6.93 6.65
N GLU A 67 0.98 -7.97 7.04
CA GLU A 67 1.68 -7.99 8.34
C GLU A 67 2.84 -6.99 8.41
N PRO A 68 3.80 -6.95 7.45
CA PRO A 68 4.87 -5.95 7.48
C PRO A 68 4.33 -4.53 7.44
N MET A 69 3.26 -4.30 6.68
CA MET A 69 2.62 -3.00 6.57
C MET A 69 2.09 -2.51 7.92
N ALA A 70 1.28 -3.33 8.60
CA ALA A 70 0.71 -2.99 9.91
C ALA A 70 1.82 -2.78 10.96
N CYS A 71 2.83 -3.66 10.96
CA CYS A 71 3.99 -3.56 11.86
C CYS A 71 4.78 -2.26 11.63
N VAL A 72 5.09 -1.91 10.39
CA VAL A 72 5.82 -0.67 10.05
C VAL A 72 5.01 0.57 10.44
N GLN A 73 3.70 0.59 10.19
CA GLN A 73 2.85 1.70 10.62
C GLN A 73 2.82 1.87 12.14
N LYS A 74 2.74 0.77 12.89
CA LYS A 74 2.79 0.81 14.36
C LYS A 74 4.17 1.20 14.89
N PHE A 75 5.24 0.76 14.24
CA PHE A 75 6.59 1.18 14.56
C PHE A 75 6.77 2.69 14.39
N LEU A 76 6.35 3.24 13.24
CA LEU A 76 6.39 4.69 12.98
C LEU A 76 5.54 5.46 13.99
N LEU A 77 4.35 4.95 14.33
CA LEU A 77 3.49 5.55 15.35
C LEU A 77 4.18 5.60 16.73
N GLY A 78 4.92 4.55 17.10
CA GLY A 78 5.70 4.51 18.34
C GLY A 78 6.83 5.55 18.39
N LEU A 79 7.33 5.98 17.23
CA LEU A 79 8.30 7.08 17.10
C LEU A 79 7.64 8.47 17.03
N GLY A 80 6.31 8.54 17.05
CA GLY A 80 5.55 9.79 16.90
C GLY A 80 5.25 10.21 15.46
N TYR A 81 5.48 9.33 14.48
CA TYR A 81 5.17 9.57 13.06
C TYR A 81 3.92 8.83 12.61
N GLN A 82 3.10 9.47 11.77
CA GLN A 82 1.96 8.79 11.14
C GLN A 82 2.41 8.05 9.88
N GLY A 83 2.27 6.72 9.88
CA GLY A 83 2.44 5.91 8.67
C GLY A 83 1.17 5.87 7.83
N LEU A 84 1.19 6.43 6.62
CA LEU A 84 0.08 6.37 5.67
C LEU A 84 0.12 5.07 4.86
N GLN A 85 -1.06 4.55 4.51
CA GLN A 85 -1.22 3.33 3.73
C GLN A 85 -1.83 3.63 2.36
N PHE A 86 -1.68 2.69 1.42
CA PHE A 86 -2.49 2.66 0.20
C PHE A 86 -3.99 2.61 0.55
N ALA A 87 -4.80 3.38 -0.17
CA ALA A 87 -6.24 3.33 -0.01
C ALA A 87 -6.86 2.11 -0.71
N PRO A 88 -8.08 1.68 -0.31
CA PRO A 88 -8.75 0.55 -0.94
C PRO A 88 -8.83 0.69 -2.46
N TRP A 89 -8.80 -0.45 -3.15
CA TRP A 89 -8.94 -0.48 -4.61
C TRP A 89 -10.20 0.30 -5.05
N PRO A 90 -10.12 1.17 -6.07
CA PRO A 90 -9.00 1.34 -7.03
C PRO A 90 -7.94 2.39 -6.64
N ASN A 91 -8.04 3.03 -5.48
CA ASN A 91 -7.32 4.27 -5.17
C ASN A 91 -5.93 4.00 -4.57
N GLY A 92 -5.01 3.40 -5.33
CA GLY A 92 -3.61 3.28 -4.89
C GLY A 92 -2.94 4.66 -4.71
N ILE A 93 -2.13 4.84 -3.67
CA ILE A 93 -1.46 6.12 -3.38
C ILE A 93 -0.33 6.44 -4.38
N CYS A 94 0.33 5.39 -4.88
CA CYS A 94 1.39 5.48 -5.89
C CYS A 94 1.52 4.16 -6.65
N PRO A 95 2.08 4.16 -7.87
CA PRO A 95 2.38 2.94 -8.60
C PRO A 95 3.54 2.17 -7.92
N SER A 96 3.27 0.96 -7.40
CA SER A 96 4.28 0.14 -6.71
C SER A 96 5.59 -0.08 -7.50
N PRO A 97 5.59 -0.30 -8.82
CA PRO A 97 6.83 -0.45 -9.58
C PRO A 97 7.72 0.80 -9.55
N ALA A 98 7.12 1.99 -9.61
CA ALA A 98 7.88 3.24 -9.60
C ALA A 98 8.55 3.50 -8.24
N VAL A 99 7.83 3.21 -7.14
CA VAL A 99 8.41 3.38 -5.79
C VAL A 99 9.35 2.25 -5.36
N ALA A 100 9.41 1.15 -6.12
CA ALA A 100 10.39 0.09 -5.94
C ALA A 100 11.71 0.40 -6.67
N THR A 101 11.67 1.00 -7.85
CA THR A 101 12.90 1.34 -8.59
C THR A 101 13.67 2.49 -7.95
N LEU A 102 13.00 3.48 -7.34
CA LEU A 102 13.65 4.61 -6.66
C LEU A 102 14.65 4.19 -5.57
N PRO A 103 14.31 3.26 -4.64
CA PRO A 103 15.26 2.72 -3.66
C PRO A 103 16.13 1.56 -4.20
N SER A 104 16.10 1.28 -5.51
CA SER A 104 16.86 0.18 -6.14
C SER A 104 16.49 -1.24 -5.68
N LEU A 105 15.19 -1.51 -5.46
CA LEU A 105 14.64 -2.85 -5.17
C LEU A 105 14.37 -3.69 -6.43
#